data_AF-A0A076L0U4-F1
#
_entry.id   AF-A0A076L0U4-F1
#
_cell.length_a   1.000
_cell.length_b   1.000
_cell.length_c   1.000
_cell.angle_alpha   90.00
_cell.angle_beta   90.00
_cell.angle_gamma   90.00
#
_symmetry.space_group_name_H-M   'P 1'
#
loop_
_entity.id
_entity.type
_entity.pdbx_description
1 polymer ?
#
loop_
_entity_poly.entity_id
_entity_poly.type
_entity_poly.pdbx_seq_one_letter_code
_entity_poly.pdbx_strand_id
1 'polypeptide(L)'
;TMHKLDAMMMKNVRTAAINADCILIVIDASRVPEKVDDVMEGGTSDAKEKPPTLLVLNKKDLIKPGEISKRIQWYATFGGADHVLP
;
A
#
# COMPACT_ATOMS: atom_id res chain seq x y z
N THR A 1 9.11 -19.94 2.05
CA THR A 1 10.17 -19.62 3.03
C THR A 1 10.79 -18.30 2.62
N MET A 2 10.68 -17.25 3.43
CA MET A 2 11.18 -15.92 3.07
C MET A 2 12.71 -15.96 3.01
N HIS A 3 13.32 -15.52 1.90
CA HIS A 3 14.77 -15.54 1.77
C HIS A 3 15.39 -14.49 2.70
N LYS A 4 16.59 -14.75 3.24
CA LYS A 4 17.28 -13.82 4.17
C LYS A 4 17.48 -12.42 3.59
N LEU A 5 17.64 -12.32 2.27
CA LEU A 5 17.76 -11.05 1.57
C LEU A 5 16.46 -10.24 1.63
N ASP A 6 15.32 -10.89 1.35
CA ASP A 6 13.98 -10.27 1.42
C ASP A 6 13.71 -9.71 2.82
N ALA A 7 14.09 -10.46 3.86
CA ALA A 7 13.96 -10.03 5.26
C ALA A 7 14.80 -8.78 5.57
N MET A 8 16.05 -8.73 5.09
CA MET A 8 16.94 -7.58 5.27
C MET A 8 16.45 -6.35 4.51
N MET A 9 15.95 -6.52 3.29
CA MET A 9 15.39 -5.42 2.50
C MET A 9 14.15 -4.83 3.15
N MET A 10 13.25 -5.67 3.66
CA MET A 10 12.04 -5.21 4.36
C MET A 10 12.37 -4.41 5.63
N LYS A 11 13.48 -4.71 6.33
CA LYS A 11 13.92 -3.92 7.49
C LYS A 11 14.24 -2.46 7.11
N ASN A 12 14.88 -2.25 5.96
CA ASN A 12 15.20 -0.91 5.48
C ASN A 12 13.93 -0.15 5.07
N VAL A 13 13.01 -0.84 4.39
CA VAL A 13 11.70 -0.27 4.00
C VAL A 13 10.90 0.16 5.23
N ARG A 14 10.85 -0.67 6.28
CA ARG A 14 10.22 -0.32 7.57
C ARG A 14 10.82 0.92 8.19
N THR A 15 12.15 0.96 8.26
CA THR A 15 12.86 2.08 8.89
C THR A 15 12.60 3.37 8.12
N ALA A 16 12.59 3.32 6.79
CA ALA A 16 12.22 4.47 5.97
C ALA A 16 10.77 4.89 6.18
N ALA A 17 9.83 3.93 6.22
CA ALA A 17 8.41 4.21 6.41
C ALA A 17 8.10 4.83 7.78
N ILE A 18 8.74 4.38 8.87
CA ILE A 18 8.55 4.94 10.22
C ILE A 18 9.06 6.38 10.32
N ASN A 19 10.16 6.70 9.64
CA ASN A 19 10.79 8.03 9.71
C ASN A 19 10.30 9.01 8.64
N ALA A 20 9.35 8.60 7.79
CA ALA A 20 8.83 9.45 6.73
C ALA A 20 7.72 10.38 7.24
N ASP A 21 7.64 11.57 6.65
CA ASP A 21 6.53 12.49 6.89
C ASP A 21 5.23 12.02 6.21
N CYS A 22 5.34 11.21 5.15
CA CYS A 22 4.22 10.59 4.45
C CYS A 22 4.65 9.34 3.68
N ILE A 23 3.68 8.49 3.33
CA ILE A 23 3.90 7.29 2.50
C ILE A 23 3.10 7.43 1.21
N LEU A 24 3.76 7.23 0.07
CA LEU A 24 3.13 7.12 -1.24
C LEU A 24 3.22 5.67 -1.74
N ILE A 25 2.07 5.09 -2.06
CA ILE A 25 1.96 3.71 -2.50
C ILE A 25 1.38 3.69 -3.90
N VAL A 26 2.13 3.11 -4.84
CA VAL A 26 1.70 3.01 -6.24
C VAL A 26 1.36 1.55 -6.53
N ILE A 27 0.10 1.28 -6.89
CA ILE A 27 -0.37 -0.08 -7.14
C ILE A 27 -0.88 -0.20 -8.58
N ASP A 28 -0.59 -1.34 -9.21
CA ASP A 28 -1.15 -1.69 -10.51
C ASP A 28 -2.64 -2.04 -10.39
N ALA A 29 -3.52 -1.15 -10.86
CA ALA A 29 -4.97 -1.31 -10.79
C ALA A 29 -5.48 -2.52 -11.59
N SER A 30 -4.73 -2.97 -12.60
CA SER A 30 -5.09 -4.11 -13.46
C SER A 30 -4.97 -5.48 -12.77
N ARG A 31 -4.23 -5.56 -11.65
CA ARG A 31 -4.02 -6.80 -10.88
C ARG A 31 -5.13 -7.02 -9.87
N VAL A 32 -5.26 -8.22 -9.32
CA VAL A 32 -6.23 -8.48 -8.23
C VAL A 32 -5.87 -7.60 -7.03
N PRO A 33 -6.83 -6.96 -6.33
CA PRO A 33 -6.49 -6.10 -5.20
C PRO A 33 -5.94 -6.92 -4.05
N GLU A 34 -4.88 -6.41 -3.42
CA GLU A 34 -4.22 -6.99 -2.26
C GLU A 34 -4.13 -5.94 -1.15
N LYS A 35 -4.14 -6.39 0.12
CA LYS A 35 -4.04 -5.47 1.25
C LYS A 35 -2.63 -4.91 1.31
N VAL A 36 -2.53 -3.61 1.52
CA VAL A 36 -1.23 -2.95 1.66
C VAL A 36 -0.56 -3.32 2.98
N ASP A 37 -1.34 -3.54 4.03
CA ASP A 37 -0.83 -3.93 5.34
C ASP A 37 -0.08 -5.28 5.28
N ASP A 38 -0.52 -6.18 4.39
CA ASP A 38 0.14 -7.48 4.15
C ASP A 38 1.51 -7.29 3.45
N VAL A 39 1.68 -6.24 2.64
CA VAL A 39 2.97 -5.89 2.00
C VAL A 39 3.95 -5.29 3.02
N MET A 40 3.43 -4.63 4.06
CA MET A 40 4.20 -4.03 5.14
C MET A 40 4.34 -4.97 6.36
N GLU A 41 4.14 -6.30 6.21
CA GLU A 41 4.03 -7.28 7.32
C GLU A 41 5.21 -7.31 8.32
N GLY A 42 5.09 -6.61 9.45
CA GLY A 42 6.07 -6.69 10.57
C GLY A 42 6.44 -5.38 11.28
N GLY A 43 5.53 -4.41 11.45
CA GLY A 43 5.86 -3.24 12.27
C GLY A 43 5.00 -2.01 12.06
N THR A 44 3.81 -2.01 12.64
CA THR A 44 3.16 -0.80 13.18
C THR A 44 2.29 -1.14 14.40
N SER A 45 2.55 -2.25 15.11
CA SER A 45 1.81 -2.55 16.34
C SER A 45 2.14 -1.59 17.49
N ASP A 46 3.32 -0.94 17.46
CA ASP A 46 3.82 -0.11 18.57
C ASP A 46 4.27 1.30 18.18
N ALA A 47 4.17 1.68 16.89
CA ALA A 47 4.49 3.04 16.45
C ALA A 47 3.24 3.92 16.65
N LYS A 48 3.37 4.94 17.51
CA LYS A 48 2.25 5.76 18.00
C LYS A 48 1.45 6.52 16.93
N GLU A 49 1.89 6.60 15.69
CA GLU A 49 1.12 7.16 14.56
C GLU A 49 1.77 6.67 13.24
N LYS A 50 0.97 6.08 12.34
CA LYS A 50 1.40 5.78 10.96
C LYS A 50 1.43 7.11 10.19
N PRO A 51 2.48 7.40 9.40
CA PRO A 51 2.47 8.61 8.58
C PRO A 51 1.29 8.62 7.59
N PRO A 52 0.77 9.81 7.25
CA PRO A 52 -0.28 9.96 6.23
C PRO A 52 0.08 9.19 4.97
N THR A 53 -0.83 8.30 4.54
CA THR A 53 -0.61 7.36 3.46
C THR A 53 -1.53 7.64 2.29
N LEU A 54 -0.92 7.93 1.13
CA LEU A 54 -1.60 8.12 -0.15
C LEU A 54 -1.39 6.90 -1.05
N LEU A 55 -2.49 6.32 -1.53
CA LEU A 55 -2.47 5.22 -2.50
C LEU A 55 -2.88 5.71 -3.88
N VAL A 56 -2.08 5.40 -4.89
CA VAL A 56 -2.30 5.77 -6.29
C VAL A 56 -2.51 4.51 -7.13
N LEU A 57 -3.63 4.47 -7.86
CA LEU A 57 -3.99 3.40 -8.78
C LEU A 57 -3.33 3.63 -10.15
N ASN A 58 -2.14 3.06 -10.32
CA ASN A 58 -1.44 3.08 -11.60
C ASN A 58 -2.12 2.16 -12.63
N LYS A 59 -1.93 2.46 -13.91
CA LYS A 59 -2.47 1.70 -15.05
C LYS A 59 -4.00 1.63 -15.10
N LYS A 60 -4.68 2.65 -14.58
CA LYS A 60 -6.15 2.77 -14.61
C LYS A 60 -6.73 2.74 -16.03
N ASP A 61 -5.92 3.09 -17.03
CA ASP A 61 -6.26 3.02 -18.46
C ASP A 61 -6.54 1.59 -18.94
N LEU A 62 -6.00 0.58 -18.25
CA LEU A 62 -6.24 -0.83 -18.53
C LEU A 62 -7.51 -1.39 -17.86
N ILE A 63 -8.14 -0.60 -16.99
CA ILE A 63 -9.34 -0.97 -16.23
C ILE A 63 -10.58 -0.43 -16.95
N LYS A 64 -11.66 -1.21 -16.99
CA LYS A 64 -12.92 -0.74 -17.56
C LYS A 64 -13.47 0.45 -16.74
N PRO A 65 -14.07 1.48 -17.37
CA PRO A 65 -14.53 2.68 -16.67
C PRO A 65 -15.48 2.44 -15.47
N GLY A 66 -16.25 1.34 -15.45
CA GLY A 66 -17.11 0.97 -14.32
C GLY A 66 -16.45 0.11 -13.24
N GLU A 67 -15.27 -0.43 -13.51
CA GLU A 67 -14.53 -1.29 -12.58
C GLU A 67 -13.57 -0.48 -11.69
N ILE A 68 -13.09 0.68 -12.15
CA ILE A 68 -12.18 1.54 -11.37
C ILE A 68 -12.84 2.02 -10.08
N SER A 69 -14.14 2.36 -10.10
CA SER A 69 -14.87 2.76 -8.88
C SER A 69 -14.90 1.65 -7.84
N LYS A 70 -15.02 0.38 -8.27
CA LYS A 70 -14.96 -0.77 -7.36
C LYS A 70 -13.56 -0.93 -6.77
N ARG A 71 -12.50 -0.64 -7.53
CA ARG A 71 -11.12 -0.66 -7.04
C ARG A 71 -10.87 0.41 -5.99
N ILE A 72 -11.28 1.65 -6.27
CA ILE A 72 -11.17 2.77 -5.33
C ILE A 72 -11.90 2.43 -4.03
N GLN A 73 -13.14 1.95 -4.12
CA GLN A 73 -13.93 1.56 -2.96
C GLN A 73 -13.27 0.43 -2.16
N TRP A 74 -12.72 -0.57 -2.84
CA TRP A 74 -12.02 -1.68 -2.18
C TRP A 74 -10.80 -1.19 -1.41
N TYR A 75 -9.94 -0.36 -2.00
CA TYR A 75 -8.75 0.17 -1.32
C TYR A 75 -9.08 1.16 -0.21
N ALA A 76 -10.14 1.96 -0.36
CA ALA A 76 -10.61 2.83 0.72
C ALA A 76 -11.13 2.04 1.94
N THR A 77 -11.69 0.85 1.71
CA THR A 77 -12.27 0.02 2.78
C THR A 77 -11.24 -0.93 3.40
N PHE A 78 -10.38 -1.54 2.58
CA PHE A 78 -9.53 -2.67 2.96
C PHE A 78 -8.03 -2.41 2.74
N GLY A 79 -7.66 -1.31 2.09
CA GLY A 79 -6.29 -1.01 1.68
C GLY A 79 -5.45 -0.31 2.74
N GLY A 80 -6.02 0.14 3.85
CA GLY A 80 -5.26 0.72 4.97
C GLY A 80 -4.57 2.06 4.67
N ALA A 81 -5.00 2.78 3.62
CA ALA A 81 -4.51 4.11 3.26
C ALA A 81 -5.52 5.19 3.64
N ASP A 82 -5.04 6.39 3.99
CA ASP A 82 -5.88 7.53 4.35
C ASP A 82 -6.59 8.13 3.12
N HIS A 83 -5.90 8.10 1.97
CA HIS A 83 -6.42 8.62 0.70
C HIS A 83 -6.12 7.68 -0.45
N VAL A 84 -7.07 7.56 -1.38
CA VAL A 84 -6.93 6.77 -2.61
C VAL A 84 -7.20 7.66 -3.82
N LEU A 85 -6.24 7.70 -4.75
CA LEU A 85 -6.35 8.43 -6.02
C LEU A 85 -6.39 7.47 -7.20
N PRO A 86 -7.29 7.71 -8.17
CA PRO A 86 -7.45 6.88 -9.35
C PRO A 86 -6.34 7.04 -10.37
#